data_AF-A0A6N4T2K6-F1
#
_entry.id   AF-A0A6N4T2K6-F1
#
_cell.length_a   1.000
_cell.length_b   1.000
_cell.length_c   1.000
_cell.angle_alpha   90.00
_cell.angle_beta   90.00
_cell.angle_gamma   90.00
#
_symmetry.space_group_name_H-M   'P 1'
#
loop_
_entity.id
_entity.type
_entity.pdbx_description
1 polymer ?
#
loop_
_entity_poly.entity_id
_entity_poly.type
_entity_poly.pdbx_seq_one_letter_code
_entity_poly.pdbx_strand_id
1 'polypeptide(L)'
;MVFVSWGIKLKSKKIILAGALILLCAGGAMAYAWYPQYQGEKLVRNSLKDPDSAIFRDVKYVRSTKGVCGLVNAKNSMGGYVGFNDFYVEAGGKVAFAPPEDDARESLEDRLKSVQKRIDYLEVRVKVCPDEVKK
;
A
#
# COMPACT_ATOMS: atom_id res chain seq x y z
N MET A 1 -0.11 63.95 12.91
CA MET A 1 -0.44 62.90 11.90
C MET A 1 0.34 61.61 12.17
N VAL A 2 0.12 60.87 13.27
CA VAL A 2 0.71 59.52 13.43
C VAL A 2 -0.11 58.69 14.43
N PHE A 3 -1.18 57.99 14.00
CA PHE A 3 -1.85 57.00 14.88
C PHE A 3 -2.44 55.76 14.16
N VAL A 4 -2.18 55.54 12.86
CA VAL A 4 -2.88 54.47 12.09
C VAL A 4 -2.03 53.20 11.86
N SER A 5 -0.74 53.18 12.19
CA SER A 5 0.17 52.11 11.75
C SER A 5 0.16 50.82 12.62
N TRP A 6 -0.33 50.86 13.85
CA TRP A 6 -0.22 49.72 14.78
C TRP A 6 -1.27 48.60 14.57
N GLY A 7 -2.48 48.94 14.12
CA GLY A 7 -3.57 47.96 13.96
C GLY A 7 -3.39 46.96 12.81
N ILE A 8 -2.60 47.33 11.80
CA ILE A 8 -2.39 46.55 10.58
C ILE A 8 -1.32 45.46 10.81
N LYS A 9 -0.27 45.76 11.59
CA LYS A 9 0.83 44.83 11.92
C LYS A 9 0.41 43.65 12.82
N LEU A 10 -0.64 43.80 13.62
CA LEU A 10 -1.11 42.75 14.54
C LEU A 10 -2.10 41.79 13.87
N LYS A 11 -2.92 42.27 12.93
CA LYS A 11 -3.85 41.43 12.15
C LYS A 11 -3.11 40.49 11.20
N SER A 12 -2.02 40.95 10.55
CA SER A 12 -1.25 40.11 9.62
C SER A 12 -0.57 38.92 10.29
N LYS A 13 -0.02 39.06 11.51
CA LYS A 13 0.58 37.94 12.26
C LYS A 13 -0.44 36.84 12.60
N LYS A 14 -1.66 37.22 12.99
CA LYS A 14 -2.75 36.26 13.28
C LYS A 14 -3.21 35.51 12.02
N ILE A 15 -3.26 36.18 10.87
CA ILE A 15 -3.59 35.57 9.58
C ILE A 15 -2.50 34.58 9.15
N ILE A 16 -1.21 34.95 9.30
CA ILE A 16 -0.09 34.05 9.00
C ILE A 16 -0.10 32.82 9.91
N LEU A 17 -0.35 32.99 11.21
CA LEU A 17 -0.49 31.88 12.18
C LEU A 17 -1.66 30.96 11.83
N ALA A 18 -2.83 31.52 11.48
CA ALA A 18 -3.99 30.72 11.08
C ALA A 18 -3.74 29.95 9.77
N GLY A 19 -3.09 30.57 8.78
CA GLY A 19 -2.71 29.91 7.53
C GLY A 19 -1.71 28.77 7.74
N ALA A 20 -0.71 28.96 8.60
CA ALA A 20 0.24 27.90 8.97
C ALA A 20 -0.45 26.71 9.67
N LEU A 21 -1.43 26.97 10.53
CA LEU A 21 -2.20 25.93 11.23
C LEU A 21 -3.03 25.08 10.24
N ILE A 22 -3.68 25.73 9.27
CA ILE A 22 -4.48 25.04 8.24
C ILE A 22 -3.60 24.14 7.38
N LEU A 23 -2.41 24.61 6.97
CA LEU A 23 -1.47 23.80 6.19
C LEU A 23 -0.97 22.58 6.98
N LEU A 24 -0.68 22.73 8.28
CA LEU A 24 -0.30 21.61 9.15
C LEU A 24 -1.44 20.58 9.30
N CYS A 25 -2.67 21.04 9.53
CA CYS A 25 -3.83 20.16 9.65
C CYS A 25 -4.12 19.41 8.34
N ALA A 26 -4.07 20.11 7.21
CA ALA A 26 -4.25 19.50 5.90
C ALA A 26 -3.15 18.47 5.59
N GLY A 27 -1.89 18.79 5.88
CA GLY A 27 -0.76 17.86 5.73
C GLY A 27 -0.90 16.61 6.62
N GLY A 28 -1.31 16.79 7.88
CA GLY A 28 -1.54 15.68 8.82
C GLY A 28 -2.69 14.77 8.39
N ALA A 29 -3.80 15.33 7.93
CA ALA A 29 -4.94 14.56 7.43
C ALA A 29 -4.57 13.74 6.17
N MET A 30 -3.81 14.35 5.26
CA MET A 30 -3.29 13.65 4.08
C MET A 30 -2.34 12.52 4.47
N ALA A 31 -1.38 12.76 5.36
CA ALA A 31 -0.49 11.71 5.85
C ALA A 31 -1.24 10.55 6.51
N TYR A 32 -2.25 10.85 7.33
CA TYR A 32 -3.07 9.85 8.00
C TYR A 32 -3.84 8.95 7.01
N ALA A 33 -4.34 9.51 5.92
CA ALA A 33 -5.06 8.76 4.89
C ALA A 33 -4.15 7.75 4.14
N TRP A 34 -2.87 8.08 3.95
CA TRP A 34 -1.91 7.24 3.20
C TRP A 34 -1.10 6.30 4.10
N TYR A 35 -1.09 6.55 5.41
CA TYR A 35 -0.34 5.79 6.39
C TYR A 35 -0.59 4.26 6.33
N PRO A 36 -1.83 3.76 6.18
CA PRO A 36 -2.08 2.32 6.15
C PRO A 36 -1.46 1.62 4.94
N GLN A 37 -1.53 2.23 3.75
CA GLN A 37 -0.89 1.70 2.53
C GLN A 37 0.62 1.66 2.69
N TYR A 38 1.21 2.73 3.22
CA TYR A 38 2.65 2.80 3.49
C TYR A 38 3.13 1.68 4.43
N GLN A 39 2.39 1.39 5.50
CA GLN A 39 2.73 0.28 6.40
C GLN A 39 2.61 -1.08 5.73
N GLY A 40 1.58 -1.29 4.91
CA GLY A 40 1.43 -2.51 4.11
C GLY A 40 2.61 -2.71 3.15
N GLU A 41 2.99 -1.69 2.40
CA GLU A 41 4.15 -1.76 1.53
C GLU A 41 5.45 -2.04 2.29
N LYS A 42 5.61 -1.45 3.50
CA LYS A 42 6.78 -1.71 4.35
C LYS A 42 6.86 -3.18 4.76
N LEU A 43 5.74 -3.80 5.14
CA LEU A 43 5.70 -5.23 5.45
C LEU A 43 6.05 -6.09 4.24
N VAL A 44 5.55 -5.71 3.06
CA VAL A 44 5.89 -6.38 1.80
C VAL A 44 7.37 -6.25 1.48
N ARG A 45 7.95 -5.04 1.56
CA ARG A 45 9.40 -4.80 1.39
C ARG A 45 10.23 -5.75 2.25
N ASN A 46 9.89 -5.84 3.53
CA ASN A 46 10.60 -6.72 4.48
C ASN A 46 10.46 -8.21 4.17
N SER A 47 9.47 -8.61 3.38
CA SER A 47 9.22 -9.99 2.99
C SER A 47 9.91 -10.39 1.67
N LEU A 48 10.53 -9.43 0.98
CA LEU A 48 11.23 -9.63 -0.30
C LEU A 48 12.71 -9.97 -0.10
N LYS A 49 13.33 -10.55 -1.14
CA LYS A 49 14.77 -10.85 -1.15
C LYS A 49 15.64 -9.59 -1.18
N ASP A 50 15.22 -8.58 -1.95
CA ASP A 50 15.83 -7.26 -2.02
C ASP A 50 14.75 -6.20 -1.71
N PRO A 51 14.64 -5.76 -0.43
CA PRO A 51 13.61 -4.82 0.03
C PRO A 51 13.63 -3.47 -0.70
N ASP A 52 14.82 -2.98 -1.05
CA ASP A 52 15.01 -1.65 -1.65
C ASP A 52 14.67 -1.65 -3.14
N SER A 53 14.68 -2.82 -3.78
CA SER A 53 14.28 -2.97 -5.19
C SER A 53 12.78 -2.93 -5.45
N ALA A 54 11.94 -2.92 -4.41
CA ALA A 54 10.50 -3.12 -4.53
C ALA A 54 9.79 -1.98 -5.27
N ILE A 55 9.12 -2.32 -6.36
CA ILE A 55 8.29 -1.41 -7.16
C ILE A 55 6.84 -1.84 -6.99
N PHE A 56 6.00 -0.92 -6.51
CA PHE A 56 4.59 -1.18 -6.23
C PHE A 56 3.67 -0.59 -7.31
N ARG A 57 2.53 -1.27 -7.56
CA ARG A 57 1.43 -0.79 -8.42
C ARG A 57 0.09 -1.19 -7.80
N ASP A 58 -0.94 -0.38 -8.09
CA ASP A 58 -2.35 -0.64 -7.73
C ASP A 58 -2.56 -1.00 -6.25
N VAL A 59 -1.78 -0.38 -5.36
CA VAL A 59 -1.86 -0.63 -3.91
C VAL A 59 -3.13 -0.01 -3.35
N LYS A 60 -3.98 -0.81 -2.72
CA LYS A 60 -5.22 -0.39 -2.07
C LYS A 60 -5.27 -0.82 -0.62
N TYR A 61 -5.70 0.08 0.26
CA TYR A 61 -6.04 -0.24 1.65
C TYR A 61 -7.55 -0.43 1.78
N VAL A 62 -7.96 -1.60 2.26
CA VAL A 62 -9.36 -1.95 2.46
C VAL A 62 -9.73 -1.74 3.93
N ARG A 63 -10.56 -0.73 4.19
CA ARG A 63 -10.90 -0.32 5.57
C ARG A 63 -11.68 -1.38 6.35
N SER A 64 -12.55 -2.14 5.68
CA SER A 64 -13.42 -3.14 6.32
C SER A 64 -12.63 -4.30 6.91
N THR A 65 -11.61 -4.76 6.19
CA THR A 65 -10.76 -5.89 6.56
C THR A 65 -9.44 -5.45 7.18
N LYS A 66 -9.12 -4.16 7.11
CA LYS A 66 -7.80 -3.57 7.39
C LYS A 66 -6.68 -4.21 6.59
N GLY A 67 -7.01 -4.76 5.41
CA GLY A 67 -6.05 -5.39 4.52
C GLY A 67 -5.40 -4.40 3.55
N VAL A 68 -4.21 -4.74 3.05
CA VAL A 68 -3.54 -4.00 1.96
C VAL A 68 -3.24 -4.97 0.83
N CYS A 69 -3.64 -4.66 -0.39
CA CYS A 69 -3.35 -5.48 -1.55
C CYS A 69 -2.80 -4.66 -2.69
N GLY A 70 -2.10 -5.30 -3.61
CA GLY A 70 -1.58 -4.66 -4.81
C GLY A 70 -0.66 -5.58 -5.59
N LEU A 71 0.14 -4.97 -6.45
CA LEU A 71 1.15 -5.63 -7.26
C LEU A 71 2.53 -5.15 -6.83
N VAL A 72 3.49 -6.06 -6.76
CA VAL A 72 4.89 -5.75 -6.42
C VAL A 72 5.84 -6.47 -7.37
N ASN A 73 6.85 -5.77 -7.85
CA ASN A 73 7.97 -6.34 -8.58
C ASN A 73 9.26 -6.05 -7.81
N ALA A 74 10.11 -7.04 -7.67
CA ALA A 74 11.36 -6.94 -6.91
C ALA A 74 12.43 -7.81 -7.56
N LYS A 75 13.70 -7.51 -7.26
CA LYS A 75 14.82 -8.31 -7.75
C LYS A 75 14.83 -9.68 -7.06
N ASN A 76 15.08 -10.72 -7.86
CA ASN A 76 15.36 -12.06 -7.35
C ASN A 76 16.82 -12.17 -6.86
N SER A 77 17.23 -13.35 -6.39
CA SER A 77 18.60 -13.60 -5.90
C SER A 77 19.69 -13.41 -6.97
N MET A 78 19.33 -13.38 -8.25
CA MET A 78 20.25 -13.11 -9.37
C MET A 78 20.28 -11.63 -9.78
N GLY A 79 19.56 -10.76 -9.06
CA GLY A 79 19.53 -9.31 -9.28
C GLY A 79 18.58 -8.84 -10.38
N GLY A 80 17.77 -9.73 -10.97
CA GLY A 80 16.84 -9.43 -12.05
C GLY A 80 15.39 -9.27 -11.59
N TYR A 81 14.65 -8.38 -12.24
CA TYR A 81 13.19 -8.26 -12.08
C TYR A 81 12.47 -9.34 -12.91
N VAL A 82 11.52 -10.04 -12.29
CA VAL A 82 10.80 -11.16 -12.92
C VAL A 82 9.36 -10.82 -13.31
N GLY A 83 8.90 -9.61 -12.99
CA GLY A 83 7.54 -9.16 -13.27
C GLY A 83 6.76 -8.84 -12.00
N PHE A 84 5.60 -8.22 -12.16
CA PHE A 84 4.73 -7.88 -11.04
C PHE A 84 4.02 -9.13 -10.54
N ASN A 85 4.17 -9.40 -9.24
CA ASN A 85 3.43 -10.43 -8.53
C ASN A 85 2.37 -9.79 -7.63
N ASP A 86 1.22 -10.45 -7.54
CA ASP A 86 0.11 -10.02 -6.69
C ASP A 86 0.40 -10.35 -5.22
N PHE A 87 0.01 -9.45 -4.31
CA PHE A 87 0.18 -9.64 -2.88
C PHE A 87 -1.03 -9.16 -2.09
N TYR A 88 -1.16 -9.71 -0.88
CA TYR A 88 -2.01 -9.15 0.17
C TYR A 88 -1.29 -9.13 1.52
N VAL A 89 -1.76 -8.22 2.37
CA VAL A 89 -1.37 -8.07 3.78
C VAL A 89 -2.64 -8.14 4.61
N GLU A 90 -2.69 -9.11 5.53
CA GLU A 90 -3.79 -9.27 6.48
C GLU A 90 -3.72 -8.20 7.59
N ALA A 91 -4.83 -7.95 8.30
CA ALA A 91 -4.85 -7.02 9.43
C ALA A 91 -3.79 -7.32 10.52
N GLY A 92 -3.40 -8.59 10.67
CA GLY A 92 -2.35 -9.04 11.58
C GLY A 92 -0.92 -8.82 11.07
N GLY A 93 -0.74 -8.23 9.89
CA GLY A 93 0.57 -7.95 9.28
C GLY A 93 1.18 -9.15 8.53
N LYS A 94 0.44 -10.25 8.39
CA LYS A 94 0.88 -11.39 7.59
C LYS A 94 0.84 -11.03 6.10
N VAL A 95 1.96 -11.23 5.42
CA VAL A 95 2.14 -10.97 3.99
C VAL A 95 2.06 -12.28 3.22
N ALA A 96 1.34 -12.29 2.10
CA ALA A 96 1.33 -13.39 1.16
C ALA A 96 1.48 -12.88 -0.27
N PHE A 97 2.12 -13.69 -1.11
CA PHE A 97 2.30 -13.46 -2.54
C PHE A 97 1.54 -14.51 -3.32
N ALA A 98 1.05 -14.16 -4.50
CA ALA A 98 0.41 -15.13 -5.37
C ALA A 98 1.43 -16.23 -5.77
N PRO A 99 1.01 -17.50 -5.75
CA PRO A 99 1.88 -18.59 -6.18
C PRO A 99 2.19 -18.46 -7.67
N PRO A 100 3.38 -18.91 -8.11
CA PRO A 100 3.75 -18.90 -9.52
C PRO A 100 2.75 -19.69 -10.37
N GLU A 101 2.63 -19.31 -11.63
CA GLU A 101 1.87 -20.05 -12.63
C GLU A 101 2.57 -21.38 -12.96
N ASP A 102 1.81 -22.37 -13.39
CA ASP A 102 2.30 -23.72 -13.65
C ASP A 102 3.20 -23.77 -14.90
N ASP A 103 4.31 -24.52 -14.85
CA ASP A 103 5.05 -24.89 -16.05
C ASP A 103 4.30 -26.03 -16.75
N ALA A 104 3.97 -25.84 -18.03
CA ALA A 104 3.29 -26.84 -18.85
C ALA A 104 4.06 -28.18 -18.99
N ARG A 105 5.34 -28.23 -18.60
CA ARG A 105 6.16 -29.45 -18.55
C ARG A 105 6.00 -30.28 -17.28
N GLU A 106 5.24 -29.81 -16.28
CA GLU A 106 5.04 -30.53 -15.01
C GLU A 106 4.00 -31.67 -15.10
N SER A 107 4.11 -32.63 -14.19
CA SER A 107 3.16 -33.74 -14.02
C SER A 107 1.75 -33.23 -13.72
N LEU A 108 0.72 -34.01 -14.07
CA LEU A 108 -0.68 -33.70 -13.74
C LEU A 108 -0.89 -33.50 -12.23
N GLU A 109 -0.17 -34.27 -11.41
CA GLU A 109 -0.25 -34.14 -9.95
C GLU A 109 0.30 -32.79 -9.46
N ASP A 110 1.36 -32.29 -10.07
CA ASP A 110 1.98 -31.02 -9.68
C ASP A 110 1.13 -29.83 -10.14
N ARG A 111 0.52 -29.95 -11.32
CA ARG A 111 -0.49 -29.00 -11.79
C ARG A 111 -1.70 -28.94 -10.86
N LEU A 112 -2.18 -30.08 -10.36
CA LEU A 112 -3.30 -30.07 -9.39
C LEU A 112 -2.91 -29.37 -8.07
N LYS A 113 -1.68 -29.60 -7.60
CA LYS A 113 -1.15 -28.93 -6.40
C LYS A 113 -1.00 -27.42 -6.60
N SER A 114 -0.53 -26.96 -7.76
CA SER A 114 -0.37 -25.53 -8.05
C SER A 114 -1.72 -24.83 -8.13
N VAL A 115 -2.71 -25.46 -8.78
CA VAL A 115 -4.09 -24.99 -8.84
C VAL A 115 -4.70 -24.90 -7.43
N GLN A 116 -4.53 -25.92 -6.59
CA GLN A 116 -5.03 -25.88 -5.21
C GLN A 116 -4.42 -24.72 -4.42
N LYS A 117 -3.10 -24.52 -4.50
CA LYS A 117 -2.42 -23.39 -3.84
C LYS A 117 -2.95 -22.03 -4.33
N ARG A 118 -3.27 -21.92 -5.63
CA ARG A 118 -3.85 -20.70 -6.19
C ARG A 118 -5.27 -20.47 -5.67
N ILE A 119 -6.09 -21.51 -5.58
CA ILE A 119 -7.43 -21.43 -4.98
C ILE A 119 -7.33 -20.99 -3.51
N ASP A 120 -6.47 -21.61 -2.72
CA ASP A 120 -6.27 -21.27 -1.30
C ASP A 120 -5.83 -19.81 -1.15
N TYR A 121 -4.90 -19.36 -2.00
CA TYR A 121 -4.46 -17.96 -2.04
C TYR A 121 -5.64 -17.02 -2.37
N LEU A 122 -6.42 -17.34 -3.40
CA LEU A 122 -7.54 -16.52 -3.85
C LEU A 122 -8.65 -16.45 -2.81
N GLU A 123 -8.93 -17.54 -2.10
CA GLU A 123 -9.96 -17.57 -1.07
C GLU A 123 -9.64 -16.56 0.05
N VAL A 124 -8.39 -16.50 0.49
CA VAL A 124 -7.96 -15.50 1.50
C VAL A 124 -7.91 -14.11 0.88
N ARG A 125 -7.37 -13.97 -0.33
CA ARG A 125 -7.26 -12.67 -1.01
C ARG A 125 -8.61 -12.00 -1.17
N VAL A 126 -9.65 -12.70 -1.60
CA VAL A 126 -11.00 -12.13 -1.78
C VAL A 126 -11.62 -11.73 -0.44
N LYS A 127 -11.30 -12.44 0.65
CA LYS A 127 -11.72 -12.06 2.01
C LYS A 127 -10.99 -10.82 2.51
N VAL A 128 -9.69 -10.69 2.24
CA VAL A 128 -8.85 -9.56 2.68
C VAL A 128 -9.07 -8.33 1.82
N CYS A 129 -9.22 -8.52 0.52
CA CYS A 129 -9.40 -7.48 -0.48
C CYS A 129 -10.54 -7.86 -1.41
N PRO A 130 -11.79 -7.75 -0.92
CA PRO A 130 -12.94 -7.85 -1.79
C PRO A 130 -12.79 -6.81 -2.90
N ASP A 131 -13.01 -7.24 -4.14
CA ASP A 131 -13.15 -6.28 -5.22
C ASP A 131 -14.39 -5.46 -4.93
N GLU A 132 -14.22 -4.13 -4.89
CA GLU A 132 -15.35 -3.25 -4.72
C GLU A 132 -16.27 -3.49 -5.90
N VAL A 133 -17.40 -4.18 -5.67
CA VAL A 133 -18.49 -4.23 -6.62
C VAL A 133 -18.91 -2.78 -6.81
N LYS A 134 -18.45 -2.17 -7.92
CA LYS A 134 -18.91 -0.84 -8.33
C LYS A 134 -20.43 -0.92 -8.38
N LYS A 135 -21.08 -0.30 -7.39
CA LYS A 135 -22.53 -0.20 -7.30
C LYS A 135 -22.98 1.01 -8.10
#